data_AF-B4LP33-F1
#
_entry.id   AF-B4LP33-F1
#
_cell.length_a   1.000
_cell.length_b   1.000
_cell.length_c   1.000
_cell.angle_alpha   90.00
_cell.angle_beta   90.00
_cell.angle_gamma   90.00
#
_symmetry.space_group_name_H-M   'P 1'
#
loop_
_entity.id
_entity.type
_entity.pdbx_description
1 polymer ?
#
loop_
_entity_poly.entity_id
_entity_poly.type
_entity_poly.pdbx_seq_one_letter_code
_entity_poly.pdbx_strand_id
1 'polypeptide(L)'
;MLPRFRSFYGKVIIFVLVALCFILYLKVQPASDEFPLPVRVRPAALRHRSQERYLDEGENEIRPVTVSPYEQIIQLDLKKQDPSLGNKGAAVHLHGAAKARGDKIYKKIALNEELSEQLSYNRTVGDHRNPLCLAQKYDDPGTLPTASVIIIFYNEPYSVLVRTVHSTLNTCNQKALKEVILVDDGSDNAELGGKLDHYTRTRFPSGKVTILRLKNRLGLIRARLAGARIASGDVLIFLDAHCEANVGWCEPLLQRIKDSRTSVLVPIIDVIDANDFQYSTNGYKSFQVGGFQWNGHFDWVNLSEREKLRQSRECSQPREICPAYSPTMAGGLFAMDRRYFWEVGSYDEQMDGWGGENLEMSFRIWQCGGTIETIPCSRVGHIFRDFHPYKFPNDRDTHGINTARMALVWMDEYINVFFLNRPDLKFHADIGDVTHRVMLRKKLRCKSFDWYLKNVYPEKFVPNKNVKAWGRIKAVHANLCADDLLSNNEKPYNLGLYPCGKELQKSQLFSYTKSQVLRNEISCATVQHSSSPPYRIVMVPCLENDDYNEQWKYENQQLVHSNTGMCLDHEGLKSMDDAQVAPCDLTSETQRWIIGHE
;
A
#
# COMPACT_ATOMS: atom_id res chain seq x y z
N MET A 1 -19.57 27.10 -41.68
CA MET A 1 -20.74 27.94 -42.01
C MET A 1 -22.00 27.09 -41.85
N LEU A 2 -23.08 27.74 -41.41
CA LEU A 2 -24.46 27.24 -41.13
C LEU A 2 -24.72 26.66 -39.71
N PRO A 3 -25.89 27.00 -39.10
CA PRO A 3 -25.88 27.74 -37.83
C PRO A 3 -26.79 27.15 -36.73
N ARG A 4 -26.60 27.72 -35.52
CA ARG A 4 -27.48 27.64 -34.35
C ARG A 4 -28.96 27.87 -34.69
N PHE A 5 -29.80 26.86 -34.47
CA PHE A 5 -31.22 27.05 -34.12
C PHE A 5 -31.46 26.59 -32.68
N ARG A 6 -31.32 27.54 -31.75
CA ARG A 6 -31.93 27.46 -30.42
C ARG A 6 -33.42 27.73 -30.59
N SER A 7 -34.25 26.69 -30.60
CA SER A 7 -35.69 26.86 -30.43
C SER A 7 -36.03 26.76 -28.95
N PHE A 8 -36.52 27.85 -28.38
CA PHE A 8 -37.13 27.92 -27.04
C PHE A 8 -38.17 26.80 -26.85
N TYR A 9 -38.89 26.44 -27.92
CA TYR A 9 -39.87 25.35 -27.94
C TYR A 9 -39.27 23.97 -27.66
N GLY A 10 -38.03 23.69 -28.09
CA GLY A 10 -37.38 22.41 -27.81
C GLY A 10 -37.09 22.21 -26.32
N LYS A 11 -36.77 23.29 -25.60
CA LYS A 11 -36.56 23.24 -24.14
C LYS A 11 -37.88 23.09 -23.38
N VAL A 12 -38.94 23.74 -23.86
CA VAL A 12 -40.29 23.61 -23.26
C VAL A 12 -40.82 22.19 -23.46
N ILE A 13 -40.64 21.59 -24.64
CA ILE A 13 -41.09 20.21 -24.90
C ILE A 13 -40.34 19.21 -24.01
N ILE A 14 -39.02 19.35 -23.85
CA ILE A 14 -38.23 18.49 -22.95
C ILE A 14 -38.70 18.66 -21.49
N PHE A 15 -38.95 19.90 -21.05
CA PHE A 15 -39.40 20.15 -19.68
C PHE A 15 -40.80 19.58 -19.42
N VAL A 16 -41.72 19.70 -20.38
CA VAL A 16 -43.08 19.12 -20.30
C VAL A 16 -43.02 17.59 -20.31
N LEU A 17 -42.14 16.98 -21.12
CA LEU A 17 -41.95 15.53 -21.14
C LEU A 17 -41.35 15.01 -19.83
N VAL A 18 -40.35 15.69 -19.27
CA VAL A 18 -39.76 15.33 -17.97
C VAL A 18 -40.79 15.49 -16.84
N ALA A 19 -41.60 16.54 -16.86
CA ALA A 19 -42.67 16.74 -15.89
C ALA A 19 -43.78 15.67 -16.01
N LEU A 20 -44.16 15.29 -17.23
CA LEU A 20 -45.12 14.20 -17.47
C LEU A 20 -44.57 12.85 -17.01
N CYS A 21 -43.30 12.56 -17.27
CA CYS A 21 -42.62 11.36 -16.77
C CYS A 21 -42.55 11.36 -15.23
N PHE A 22 -42.32 12.50 -14.60
CA PHE A 22 -42.30 12.62 -13.14
C PHE A 22 -43.70 12.45 -12.53
N ILE A 23 -44.75 13.01 -13.16
CA ILE A 23 -46.14 12.83 -12.73
C ILE A 23 -46.59 11.37 -12.91
N LEU A 24 -46.20 10.71 -14.01
CA LEU A 24 -46.47 9.29 -14.22
C LEU A 24 -45.69 8.42 -13.22
N TYR A 25 -44.44 8.77 -12.91
CA TYR A 25 -43.65 8.10 -11.88
C TYR A 25 -44.30 8.21 -10.49
N LEU A 26 -44.83 9.39 -10.13
CA LEU A 26 -45.57 9.59 -8.88
C LEU A 26 -46.92 8.85 -8.85
N LYS A 27 -47.58 8.64 -10.00
CA LYS A 27 -48.84 7.88 -10.11
C LYS A 27 -48.67 6.35 -10.11
N VAL A 28 -47.46 5.84 -10.35
CA VAL A 28 -47.14 4.40 -10.39
C VAL A 28 -46.53 3.90 -9.06
N GLN A 29 -46.26 4.79 -8.11
CA GLN A 29 -45.94 4.38 -6.74
C GLN A 29 -47.22 3.83 -6.05
N PRO A 30 -47.26 2.55 -5.62
CA PRO A 30 -48.30 2.11 -4.72
C PRO A 30 -48.23 2.91 -3.42
N ALA A 31 -49.40 3.15 -2.82
CA ALA A 31 -49.55 3.86 -1.55
C ALA A 31 -48.58 3.30 -0.50
N SER A 32 -47.98 4.21 0.25
CA SER A 32 -47.13 3.95 1.41
C SER A 32 -47.72 2.89 2.33
N ASP A 33 -47.02 1.77 2.51
CA ASP A 33 -47.20 0.97 3.71
C ASP A 33 -46.57 1.75 4.87
N GLU A 34 -47.44 2.25 5.74
CA GLU A 34 -47.12 2.82 7.04
C GLU A 34 -46.26 1.81 7.82
N PHE A 35 -45.04 2.20 8.20
CA PHE A 35 -44.28 1.48 9.19
C PHE A 35 -45.04 1.51 10.53
N PRO A 36 -45.41 0.37 11.13
CA PRO A 36 -45.95 0.39 12.48
C PRO A 36 -44.83 0.82 13.44
N LEU A 37 -45.17 1.80 14.29
CA LEU A 37 -44.40 2.23 15.46
C LEU A 37 -43.88 1.01 16.26
N PRO A 38 -42.69 1.11 16.89
CA PRO A 38 -42.16 0.03 17.69
C PRO A 38 -43.10 -0.26 18.87
N VAL A 39 -43.66 -1.47 18.88
CA VAL A 39 -44.45 -1.99 19.99
C VAL A 39 -43.56 -2.02 21.23
N ARG A 40 -43.97 -1.24 22.24
CA ARG A 40 -43.40 -1.24 23.58
C ARG A 40 -43.65 -2.61 24.22
N VAL A 41 -42.65 -3.49 24.20
CA VAL A 41 -42.71 -4.76 24.91
C VAL A 41 -42.75 -4.47 26.42
N ARG A 42 -43.93 -4.64 27.02
CA ARG A 42 -44.05 -4.72 28.48
C ARG A 42 -43.40 -6.03 28.97
N PRO A 43 -42.71 -6.03 30.11
CA PRO A 43 -42.06 -7.21 30.64
C PRO A 43 -43.12 -8.24 31.03
N ALA A 44 -43.07 -9.43 30.42
CA ALA A 44 -43.87 -10.56 30.88
C ALA A 44 -43.38 -10.96 32.27
N ALA A 45 -44.29 -10.96 33.23
CA ALA A 45 -44.05 -11.34 34.61
C ALA A 45 -43.46 -12.75 34.69
N LEU A 46 -42.28 -12.85 35.31
CA LEU A 46 -41.72 -14.10 35.83
C LEU A 46 -42.68 -14.62 36.91
N ARG A 47 -43.53 -15.58 36.54
CA ARG A 47 -44.26 -16.41 37.50
C ARG A 47 -43.24 -17.26 38.25
N HIS A 48 -43.07 -16.97 39.54
CA HIS A 48 -42.50 -17.91 40.50
C HIS A 48 -43.25 -19.24 40.42
N ARG A 49 -42.60 -20.28 39.89
CA ARG A 49 -42.98 -21.66 40.14
C ARG A 49 -41.94 -22.22 41.10
N SER A 50 -42.42 -22.55 42.30
CA SER A 50 -41.71 -23.17 43.40
C SER A 50 -40.85 -24.34 42.90
N GLN A 51 -39.56 -24.28 43.19
CA GLN A 51 -38.64 -25.40 43.04
C GLN A 51 -38.86 -26.32 44.25
N GLU A 52 -39.65 -27.37 44.07
CA GLU A 52 -39.65 -28.52 44.97
C GLU A 52 -38.28 -29.20 44.90
N ARG A 53 -37.66 -29.34 46.06
CA ARG A 53 -36.48 -30.18 46.26
C ARG A 53 -36.89 -31.64 46.06
N TYR A 54 -36.50 -32.22 44.94
CA TYR A 54 -36.29 -33.66 44.86
C TYR A 54 -34.80 -33.92 45.10
N LEU A 55 -34.53 -34.54 46.24
CA LEU A 55 -33.30 -35.27 46.50
C LEU A 55 -33.29 -36.47 45.55
N ASP A 56 -32.33 -36.52 44.64
CA ASP A 56 -32.00 -37.73 43.91
C ASP A 56 -30.55 -38.09 44.25
N GLU A 57 -30.43 -39.03 45.20
CA GLU A 57 -29.22 -39.79 45.44
C GLU A 57 -29.14 -40.87 44.36
N GLY A 58 -28.28 -40.68 43.36
CA GLY A 58 -28.16 -41.66 42.28
C GLY A 58 -27.08 -41.31 41.26
N GLU A 59 -25.93 -41.96 41.43
CA GLU A 59 -24.92 -42.26 40.40
C GLU A 59 -24.11 -41.09 39.80
N ASN A 60 -22.81 -41.11 40.12
CA ASN A 60 -21.75 -40.47 39.33
C ASN A 60 -21.70 -41.05 37.91
N GLU A 61 -22.63 -40.67 37.04
CA GLU A 61 -22.40 -40.78 35.60
C GLU A 61 -21.38 -39.70 35.19
N ILE A 62 -20.12 -40.12 35.05
CA ILE A 62 -19.11 -39.36 34.31
C ILE A 62 -19.62 -39.26 32.87
N ARG A 63 -20.35 -38.19 32.55
CA ARG A 63 -20.64 -37.86 31.15
C ARG A 63 -19.30 -37.71 30.43
N PRO A 64 -19.00 -38.50 29.38
CA PRO A 64 -17.77 -38.33 28.64
C PRO A 64 -17.76 -36.91 28.09
N VAL A 65 -16.77 -36.10 28.51
CA VAL A 65 -16.54 -34.78 27.91
C VAL A 65 -16.23 -35.05 26.44
N THR A 66 -17.21 -34.83 25.58
CA THR A 66 -17.02 -34.93 24.13
C THR A 66 -16.13 -33.76 23.72
N VAL A 67 -14.83 -34.02 23.69
CA VAL A 67 -13.82 -33.05 23.24
C VAL A 67 -14.19 -32.63 21.82
N SER A 68 -14.46 -31.34 21.64
CA SER A 68 -14.76 -30.75 20.32
C SER A 68 -13.76 -31.25 19.27
N PRO A 69 -14.18 -31.65 18.06
CA PRO A 69 -13.27 -32.06 17.00
C PRO A 69 -12.20 -31.00 16.71
N TYR A 70 -12.55 -29.71 16.82
CA TYR A 70 -11.62 -28.60 16.66
C TYR A 70 -10.55 -28.55 17.75
N GLU A 71 -10.89 -28.94 18.98
CA GLU A 71 -9.91 -29.00 20.07
C GLU A 71 -8.84 -30.06 19.78
N GLN A 72 -9.24 -31.22 19.25
CA GLN A 72 -8.28 -32.27 18.89
C GLN A 72 -7.30 -31.80 17.80
N ILE A 73 -7.81 -31.11 16.78
CA ILE A 73 -6.98 -30.54 15.70
C ILE A 73 -6.02 -29.49 16.27
N ILE A 74 -6.51 -28.57 17.11
CA ILE A 74 -5.67 -27.54 17.74
C ILE A 74 -4.58 -28.17 18.61
N GLN A 75 -4.89 -29.22 19.37
CA GLN A 75 -3.89 -29.93 20.16
C GLN A 75 -2.82 -30.61 19.29
N LEU A 76 -3.19 -31.11 18.10
CA LEU A 76 -2.22 -31.64 17.15
C LEU A 76 -1.32 -30.54 16.60
N ASP A 77 -1.87 -29.37 16.26
CA ASP A 77 -1.07 -28.24 15.80
C ASP A 77 -0.11 -27.72 16.87
N LEU A 78 -0.57 -27.60 18.12
CA LEU A 78 0.28 -27.20 19.24
C LEU A 78 1.40 -28.21 19.51
N LYS A 79 1.17 -29.51 19.27
CA LYS A 79 2.20 -30.56 19.38
C LYS A 79 3.26 -30.49 18.27
N LYS A 80 2.95 -29.89 17.11
CA LYS A 80 3.94 -29.65 16.04
C LYS A 80 4.92 -28.53 16.40
N GLN A 81 4.53 -27.62 17.30
CA GLN A 81 5.31 -26.43 17.61
C GLN A 81 6.51 -26.76 18.51
N ASP A 82 7.65 -26.19 18.18
CA ASP A 82 8.83 -26.17 19.03
C ASP A 82 9.07 -24.72 19.52
N PRO A 83 8.91 -24.43 20.82
CA PRO A 83 9.11 -23.09 21.37
C PRO A 83 10.52 -22.52 21.19
N SER A 84 11.53 -23.36 20.92
CA SER A 84 12.90 -22.91 20.67
C SER A 84 13.09 -22.38 19.24
N LEU A 85 12.29 -22.85 18.28
CA LEU A 85 12.40 -22.44 16.88
C LEU A 85 11.91 -21.02 16.66
N GLY A 86 12.73 -20.23 15.98
CA GLY A 86 12.40 -18.87 15.56
C GLY A 86 12.16 -17.89 16.70
N ASN A 87 12.52 -18.26 17.94
CA ASN A 87 12.39 -17.39 19.09
C ASN A 87 13.28 -16.15 18.92
N LYS A 88 12.81 -15.00 19.40
CA LYS A 88 13.39 -13.67 19.13
C LYS A 88 13.51 -13.33 17.64
N GLY A 89 12.73 -13.98 16.78
CA GLY A 89 12.76 -13.76 15.33
C GLY A 89 13.99 -14.35 14.63
N ALA A 90 14.66 -15.36 15.22
CA ALA A 90 15.77 -16.04 14.57
C ALA A 90 15.33 -16.79 13.29
N ALA A 91 16.22 -16.88 12.31
CA ALA A 91 16.01 -17.69 11.10
C ALA A 91 15.89 -19.18 11.45
N VAL A 92 15.02 -19.90 10.76
CA VAL A 92 14.86 -21.35 10.92
C VAL A 92 14.92 -22.05 9.57
N HIS A 93 15.75 -23.07 9.46
CA HIS A 93 15.88 -23.86 8.24
C HIS A 93 15.35 -25.27 8.46
N LEU A 94 14.37 -25.66 7.63
CA LEU A 94 13.88 -27.03 7.63
C LEU A 94 14.89 -27.98 6.97
N HIS A 95 14.88 -29.24 7.40
CA HIS A 95 15.72 -30.31 6.84
C HIS A 95 14.87 -31.52 6.40
N GLY A 96 15.45 -32.37 5.54
CA GLY A 96 14.84 -33.64 5.12
C GLY A 96 13.44 -33.49 4.49
N ALA A 97 12.50 -34.35 4.91
CA ALA A 97 11.15 -34.40 4.36
C ALA A 97 10.35 -33.12 4.63
N ALA A 98 10.56 -32.45 5.77
CA ALA A 98 9.90 -31.18 6.09
C ALA A 98 10.34 -30.09 5.11
N LYS A 99 11.64 -30.00 4.81
CA LYS A 99 12.14 -29.06 3.79
C LYS A 99 11.48 -29.27 2.44
N ALA A 100 11.38 -30.53 1.99
CA ALA A 100 10.76 -30.84 0.70
C ALA A 100 9.27 -30.45 0.65
N ARG A 101 8.53 -30.58 1.75
CA ARG A 101 7.15 -30.10 1.87
C ARG A 101 7.08 -28.58 1.86
N GLY A 102 7.92 -27.92 2.67
CA GLY A 102 8.02 -26.46 2.73
C GLY A 102 8.33 -25.84 1.37
N ASP A 103 9.36 -26.32 0.66
CA ASP A 103 9.73 -25.85 -0.68
C ASP A 103 8.55 -26.00 -1.68
N LYS A 104 7.77 -27.08 -1.57
CA LYS A 104 6.60 -27.33 -2.42
C LYS A 104 5.45 -26.36 -2.12
N ILE A 105 5.24 -26.01 -0.86
CA ILE A 105 4.23 -25.03 -0.44
C ILE A 105 4.67 -23.61 -0.82
N TYR A 106 5.93 -23.25 -0.56
CA TYR A 106 6.50 -21.95 -0.89
C TYR A 106 6.30 -21.60 -2.37
N LYS A 107 6.54 -22.55 -3.29
CA LYS A 107 6.30 -22.36 -4.74
C LYS A 107 4.84 -22.06 -5.10
N LYS A 108 3.87 -22.40 -4.24
CA LYS A 108 2.44 -22.19 -4.49
C LYS A 108 1.92 -20.91 -3.87
N ILE A 109 2.38 -20.57 -2.67
CA ILE A 109 1.80 -19.46 -1.89
C ILE A 109 2.81 -18.39 -1.44
N ALA A 110 4.06 -18.49 -1.91
CA ALA A 110 5.17 -17.59 -1.55
C ALA A 110 5.41 -17.46 -0.03
N LEU A 111 5.13 -18.54 0.73
CA LEU A 111 5.30 -18.61 2.18
C LEU A 111 5.53 -20.05 2.61
N ASN A 112 6.51 -20.28 3.48
CA ASN A 112 6.84 -21.60 4.00
C ASN A 112 5.91 -22.00 5.17
N GLU A 113 4.67 -22.40 4.83
CA GLU A 113 3.64 -22.74 5.82
C GLU A 113 4.05 -23.93 6.69
N GLU A 114 4.75 -24.93 6.12
CA GLU A 114 5.30 -26.07 6.86
C GLU A 114 6.22 -25.63 8.00
N LEU A 115 7.05 -24.61 7.76
CA LEU A 115 7.88 -24.04 8.82
C LEU A 115 7.02 -23.26 9.81
N SER A 116 6.10 -22.43 9.32
CA SER A 116 5.23 -21.62 10.16
C SER A 116 4.42 -22.46 11.16
N GLU A 117 3.96 -23.65 10.77
CA GLU A 117 3.24 -24.57 11.67
C GLU A 117 4.10 -25.12 12.82
N GLN A 118 5.42 -25.13 12.66
CA GLN A 118 6.38 -25.59 13.69
C GLN A 118 6.83 -24.44 14.61
N LEU A 119 6.59 -23.19 14.22
CA LEU A 119 6.89 -22.03 15.05
C LEU A 119 5.79 -21.80 16.09
N SER A 120 6.19 -21.44 17.31
CA SER A 120 5.24 -21.04 18.35
C SER A 120 4.32 -19.92 17.86
N TYR A 121 3.02 -20.05 18.11
CA TYR A 121 2.06 -18.96 17.89
C TYR A 121 2.35 -17.74 18.79
N ASN A 122 3.08 -17.94 19.89
CA ASN A 122 3.48 -16.93 20.85
C ASN A 122 5.00 -16.65 20.81
N ARG A 123 5.68 -16.92 19.69
CA ARG A 123 7.12 -16.60 19.59
C ARG A 123 7.33 -15.09 19.80
N THR A 124 8.47 -14.75 20.39
CA THR A 124 8.86 -13.34 20.57
C THR A 124 9.71 -12.87 19.39
N VAL A 125 9.77 -11.55 19.18
CA VAL A 125 10.71 -10.89 18.27
C VAL A 125 11.71 -10.08 19.09
N GLY A 126 12.92 -9.86 18.56
CA GLY A 126 13.90 -9.00 19.21
C GLY A 126 13.43 -7.54 19.28
N ASP A 127 13.84 -6.81 20.32
CA ASP A 127 13.60 -5.36 20.37
C ASP A 127 14.63 -4.64 19.49
N HIS A 128 14.20 -4.23 18.31
CA HIS A 128 15.03 -3.57 17.30
C HIS A 128 14.77 -2.05 17.23
N ARG A 129 14.05 -1.50 18.22
CA ARG A 129 13.81 -0.07 18.30
C ARG A 129 15.12 0.68 18.57
N ASN A 130 15.14 1.96 18.21
CA ASN A 130 16.24 2.82 18.60
C ASN A 130 16.32 2.86 20.14
N PRO A 131 17.51 2.75 20.77
CA PRO A 131 17.63 2.81 22.24
C PRO A 131 16.99 4.05 22.86
N LEU A 132 16.91 5.17 22.13
CA LEU A 132 16.23 6.39 22.58
C LEU A 132 14.71 6.21 22.72
N CYS A 133 14.10 5.28 21.98
CA CYS A 133 12.68 4.93 22.14
C CYS A 133 12.37 4.32 23.51
N LEU A 134 13.33 3.62 24.11
CA LEU A 134 13.17 3.01 25.44
C LEU A 134 13.10 4.07 26.55
N ALA A 135 13.70 5.23 26.31
CA ALA A 135 13.68 6.36 27.23
C ALA A 135 12.46 7.27 27.05
N GLN A 136 11.66 7.08 25.99
CA GLN A 136 10.44 7.84 25.79
C GLN A 136 9.40 7.49 26.85
N LYS A 137 8.71 8.53 27.33
CA LYS A 137 7.56 8.40 28.21
C LYS A 137 6.32 8.82 27.45
N TYR A 138 5.35 7.92 27.39
CA TYR A 138 4.02 8.17 26.89
C TYR A 138 3.07 8.35 28.06
N ASP A 139 1.89 8.93 27.81
CA ASP A 139 0.84 9.05 28.81
C ASP A 139 0.37 7.67 29.31
N ASP A 140 -0.28 7.63 30.48
CA ASP A 140 -0.81 6.37 31.01
C ASP A 140 -1.74 5.71 29.98
N PRO A 141 -1.54 4.41 29.66
CA PRO A 141 -2.33 3.71 28.66
C PRO A 141 -3.84 3.69 28.90
N GLY A 142 -4.31 3.92 30.14
CA GLY A 142 -5.73 4.08 30.45
C GLY A 142 -6.31 5.46 30.08
N THR A 143 -5.45 6.42 29.74
CA THR A 143 -5.82 7.79 29.32
C THR A 143 -5.53 8.07 27.85
N LEU A 144 -4.79 7.17 27.18
CA LEU A 144 -4.60 7.20 25.73
C LEU A 144 -5.92 6.85 25.01
N PRO A 145 -6.13 7.35 23.79
CA PRO A 145 -7.28 6.96 22.99
C PRO A 145 -7.26 5.45 22.74
N THR A 146 -8.42 4.81 22.83
CA THR A 146 -8.51 3.35 22.75
C THR A 146 -8.36 2.84 21.32
N ALA A 147 -7.69 1.71 21.12
CA ALA A 147 -7.43 1.13 19.80
C ALA A 147 -8.38 -0.02 19.45
N SER A 148 -8.96 0.01 18.24
CA SER A 148 -9.50 -1.17 17.57
C SER A 148 -8.52 -1.61 16.48
N VAL A 149 -7.90 -2.78 16.66
CA VAL A 149 -7.00 -3.35 15.65
C VAL A 149 -7.83 -4.19 14.68
N ILE A 150 -7.76 -3.88 13.38
CA ILE A 150 -8.54 -4.54 12.32
C ILE A 150 -7.56 -5.33 11.44
N ILE A 151 -7.74 -6.65 11.41
CA ILE A 151 -6.94 -7.58 10.61
C ILE A 151 -7.84 -8.21 9.55
N ILE A 152 -7.52 -7.97 8.28
CA ILE A 152 -8.27 -8.51 7.14
C ILE A 152 -7.53 -9.74 6.64
N PHE A 153 -8.27 -10.82 6.38
CA PHE A 153 -7.68 -12.05 5.84
C PHE A 153 -8.56 -12.70 4.78
N TYR A 154 -7.91 -13.36 3.84
CA TYR A 154 -8.53 -14.23 2.83
C TYR A 154 -7.59 -15.40 2.58
N ASN A 155 -8.00 -16.61 2.97
CA ASN A 155 -7.18 -17.83 2.83
C ASN A 155 -5.76 -17.72 3.38
N GLU A 156 -5.58 -16.94 4.44
CA GLU A 156 -4.29 -16.83 5.13
C GLU A 156 -3.95 -18.17 5.82
N PRO A 157 -2.68 -18.63 5.78
CA PRO A 157 -2.23 -19.75 6.60
C PRO A 157 -2.64 -19.58 8.08
N TYR A 158 -3.29 -20.61 8.63
CA TYR A 158 -3.87 -20.54 9.98
C TYR A 158 -2.83 -20.16 11.04
N SER A 159 -1.63 -20.76 10.96
CA SER A 159 -0.53 -20.51 11.89
C SER A 159 -0.05 -19.07 11.89
N VAL A 160 -0.07 -18.42 10.72
CA VAL A 160 0.39 -17.05 10.53
C VAL A 160 -0.65 -16.06 11.06
N LEU A 161 -1.93 -16.24 10.69
CA LEU A 161 -3.03 -15.41 11.21
C LEU A 161 -3.07 -15.42 12.73
N VAL A 162 -3.04 -16.62 13.33
CA VAL A 162 -3.08 -16.78 14.79
C VAL A 162 -1.87 -16.13 15.47
N ARG A 163 -0.68 -16.21 14.87
CA ARG A 163 0.52 -15.54 15.38
C ARG A 163 0.39 -14.01 15.34
N THR A 164 -0.20 -13.44 14.30
CA THR A 164 -0.49 -12.00 14.22
C THR A 164 -1.40 -11.53 15.35
N VAL A 165 -2.44 -12.30 15.67
CA VAL A 165 -3.38 -11.98 16.75
C VAL A 165 -2.69 -12.07 18.12
N HIS A 166 -1.94 -13.15 18.37
CA HIS A 166 -1.16 -13.28 19.61
C HIS A 166 -0.14 -12.15 19.75
N SER A 167 0.63 -11.86 18.70
CA SER A 167 1.59 -10.77 18.69
C SER A 167 0.93 -9.43 19.05
N THR A 168 -0.22 -9.12 18.44
CA THR A 168 -1.01 -7.92 18.75
C THR A 168 -1.43 -7.86 20.22
N LEU A 169 -2.03 -8.94 20.74
CA LEU A 169 -2.50 -9.01 22.12
C LEU A 169 -1.35 -8.92 23.13
N ASN A 170 -0.20 -9.52 22.82
CA ASN A 170 0.93 -9.62 23.74
C ASN A 170 1.78 -8.34 23.78
N THR A 171 1.78 -7.53 22.71
CA THR A 171 2.71 -6.39 22.56
C THR A 171 2.04 -5.02 22.57
N CYS A 172 0.71 -4.97 22.42
CA CYS A 172 -0.09 -3.76 22.61
C CYS A 172 -0.64 -3.72 24.04
N ASN A 173 -0.54 -2.58 24.72
CA ASN A 173 -1.01 -2.46 26.10
C ASN A 173 -2.51 -2.77 26.23
N GLN A 174 -2.88 -3.71 27.10
CA GLN A 174 -4.25 -4.19 27.28
C GLN A 174 -5.26 -3.13 27.76
N LYS A 175 -4.79 -2.05 28.42
CA LYS A 175 -5.65 -0.92 28.81
C LYS A 175 -6.03 -0.06 27.60
N ALA A 176 -5.11 0.09 26.65
CA ALA A 176 -5.32 0.89 25.44
C ALA A 176 -5.96 0.08 24.30
N LEU A 177 -5.62 -1.21 24.18
CA LEU A 177 -6.20 -2.12 23.19
C LEU A 177 -7.65 -2.45 23.59
N LYS A 178 -8.63 -1.88 22.88
CA LYS A 178 -10.05 -2.15 23.13
C LYS A 178 -10.44 -3.52 22.63
N GLU A 179 -10.16 -3.78 21.36
CA GLU A 179 -10.60 -4.97 20.64
C GLU A 179 -9.70 -5.25 19.43
N VAL A 180 -9.69 -6.52 18.99
CA VAL A 180 -9.13 -6.99 17.73
C VAL A 180 -10.28 -7.54 16.89
N ILE A 181 -10.42 -7.03 15.67
CA ILE A 181 -11.47 -7.40 14.72
C ILE A 181 -10.82 -8.14 13.56
N LEU A 182 -11.10 -9.43 13.44
CA LEU A 182 -10.69 -10.25 12.32
C LEU A 182 -11.78 -10.21 11.26
N VAL A 183 -11.48 -9.70 10.07
CA VAL A 183 -12.43 -9.64 8.96
C VAL A 183 -12.07 -10.70 7.94
N ASP A 184 -12.90 -11.73 7.85
CA ASP A 184 -12.79 -12.77 6.83
C ASP A 184 -13.47 -12.30 5.53
N ASP A 185 -12.68 -12.08 4.49
CA ASP A 185 -13.16 -11.66 3.16
C ASP A 185 -13.62 -12.85 2.30
N GLY A 186 -14.39 -13.76 2.90
CA GLY A 186 -14.98 -14.91 2.21
C GLY A 186 -14.00 -16.06 1.94
N SER A 187 -13.16 -16.41 2.91
CA SER A 187 -12.22 -17.54 2.82
C SER A 187 -12.94 -18.89 2.61
N ASP A 188 -12.32 -19.77 1.82
CA ASP A 188 -12.75 -21.16 1.62
C ASP A 188 -11.85 -22.19 2.32
N ASN A 189 -10.76 -21.74 2.95
CA ASN A 189 -9.92 -22.58 3.81
C ASN A 189 -10.70 -23.06 5.04
N ALA A 190 -10.93 -24.38 5.13
CA ALA A 190 -11.68 -25.01 6.21
C ALA A 190 -11.09 -24.77 7.61
N GLU A 191 -9.77 -24.56 7.72
CA GLU A 191 -9.11 -24.23 8.98
C GLU A 191 -9.48 -22.85 9.52
N LEU A 192 -9.83 -21.94 8.62
CA LEU A 192 -10.24 -20.59 8.99
C LEU A 192 -11.70 -20.53 9.43
N GLY A 193 -12.49 -21.59 9.27
CA GLY A 193 -13.88 -21.67 9.74
C GLY A 193 -14.00 -22.01 11.23
N GLY A 194 -14.69 -23.12 11.53
CA GLY A 194 -15.01 -23.49 12.92
C GLY A 194 -13.80 -23.75 13.83
N LYS A 195 -12.64 -24.13 13.26
CA LYS A 195 -11.37 -24.27 14.01
C LYS A 195 -10.93 -22.91 14.57
N LEU A 196 -10.91 -21.86 13.73
CA LEU A 196 -10.58 -20.50 14.16
C LEU A 196 -11.61 -19.94 15.17
N ASP A 197 -12.89 -20.20 14.96
CA ASP A 197 -13.95 -19.78 15.90
C ASP A 197 -13.80 -20.45 17.27
N HIS A 198 -13.42 -21.74 17.29
CA HIS A 198 -13.14 -22.47 18.52
C HIS A 198 -11.86 -21.96 19.19
N TYR A 199 -10.78 -21.76 18.44
CA TYR A 199 -9.53 -21.22 18.97
C TYR A 199 -9.75 -19.83 19.59
N THR A 200 -10.47 -18.96 18.90
CA THR A 200 -10.77 -17.59 19.37
C THR A 200 -11.51 -17.59 20.69
N ARG A 201 -12.52 -18.45 20.85
CA ARG A 201 -13.29 -18.56 22.10
C ARG A 201 -12.53 -19.17 23.27
N THR A 202 -11.56 -20.05 22.99
CA THR A 202 -10.90 -20.87 24.03
C THR A 202 -9.48 -20.43 24.37
N ARG A 203 -8.81 -19.69 23.48
CA ARG A 203 -7.38 -19.32 23.62
C ARG A 203 -7.12 -17.82 23.69
N PHE A 204 -8.05 -16.98 23.23
CA PHE A 204 -7.94 -15.53 23.37
C PHE A 204 -8.77 -14.98 24.54
N PRO A 205 -8.43 -13.80 25.09
CA PRO A 205 -9.21 -13.20 26.15
C PRO A 205 -10.67 -12.96 25.72
N SER A 206 -11.61 -13.37 26.58
CA SER A 206 -13.04 -13.26 26.29
C SER A 206 -13.43 -11.81 25.97
N GLY A 207 -14.13 -11.63 24.85
CA GLY A 207 -14.60 -10.32 24.40
C GLY A 207 -13.53 -9.40 23.78
N LYS A 208 -12.26 -9.83 23.68
CA LYS A 208 -11.20 -9.03 23.05
C LYS A 208 -11.07 -9.26 21.55
N VAL A 209 -11.40 -10.45 21.05
CA VAL A 209 -11.24 -10.80 19.64
C VAL A 209 -12.61 -11.14 19.04
N THR A 210 -12.98 -10.46 17.97
CA THR A 210 -14.25 -10.66 17.25
C THR A 210 -13.95 -11.02 15.80
N ILE A 211 -14.66 -12.03 15.27
CA ILE A 211 -14.55 -12.41 13.86
C ILE A 211 -15.79 -11.93 13.10
N LEU A 212 -15.58 -11.11 12.07
CA LEU A 212 -16.59 -10.68 11.10
C LEU A 212 -16.44 -11.51 9.82
N ARG A 213 -17.45 -12.31 9.49
CA ARG A 213 -17.49 -13.14 8.27
C ARG A 213 -18.24 -12.44 7.15
N LEU A 214 -17.57 -12.11 6.06
CA LEU A 214 -18.21 -11.62 4.84
C LEU A 214 -18.67 -12.81 3.99
N LYS A 215 -19.92 -12.77 3.52
CA LYS A 215 -20.51 -13.88 2.75
C LYS A 215 -19.87 -14.08 1.38
N ASN A 216 -19.37 -13.00 0.79
CA ASN A 216 -18.75 -12.97 -0.53
C ASN A 216 -17.39 -12.28 -0.40
N ARG A 217 -16.45 -12.64 -1.27
CA ARG A 217 -15.17 -11.95 -1.40
C ARG A 217 -15.39 -10.56 -1.99
N LEU A 218 -15.18 -9.52 -1.19
CA LEU A 218 -15.41 -8.12 -1.55
C LEU A 218 -14.11 -7.38 -1.91
N GLY A 219 -12.95 -7.93 -1.55
CA GLY A 219 -11.64 -7.29 -1.70
C GLY A 219 -11.20 -6.51 -0.46
N LEU A 220 -9.89 -6.27 -0.35
CA LEU A 220 -9.24 -5.69 0.82
C LEU A 220 -9.89 -4.37 1.26
N ILE A 221 -10.21 -3.51 0.30
CA ILE A 221 -10.74 -2.16 0.55
C ILE A 221 -12.11 -2.23 1.23
N ARG A 222 -13.02 -3.05 0.70
CA ARG A 222 -14.38 -3.21 1.25
C ARG A 222 -14.37 -3.99 2.56
N ALA A 223 -13.46 -4.95 2.72
CA ALA A 223 -13.26 -5.65 3.98
C ALA A 223 -12.73 -4.71 5.09
N ARG A 224 -11.77 -3.82 4.78
CA ARG A 224 -11.32 -2.75 5.69
C ARG A 224 -12.48 -1.86 6.14
N LEU A 225 -13.34 -1.45 5.21
CA LEU A 225 -14.54 -0.66 5.52
C LEU A 225 -15.53 -1.42 6.41
N ALA A 226 -15.73 -2.73 6.17
CA ALA A 226 -16.60 -3.56 6.99
C ALA A 226 -16.10 -3.65 8.44
N GLY A 227 -14.80 -3.87 8.64
CA GLY A 227 -14.17 -3.85 9.97
C GLY A 227 -14.28 -2.48 10.64
N ALA A 228 -13.98 -1.40 9.90
CA ALA A 228 -14.04 -0.04 10.42
C ALA A 228 -15.45 0.38 10.88
N ARG A 229 -16.51 -0.15 10.25
CA ARG A 229 -17.91 0.15 10.61
C ARG A 229 -18.32 -0.44 11.96
N ILE A 230 -17.77 -1.59 12.35
CA ILE A 230 -18.09 -2.24 13.63
C ILE A 230 -17.12 -1.86 14.75
N ALA A 231 -15.96 -1.28 14.41
CA ALA A 231 -14.97 -0.83 15.37
C ALA A 231 -15.50 0.27 16.30
N SER A 232 -15.21 0.10 17.59
CA SER A 232 -15.71 0.94 18.67
C SER A 232 -14.62 1.75 19.39
N GLY A 233 -13.35 1.50 19.11
CA GLY A 233 -12.20 2.23 19.63
C GLY A 233 -12.12 3.66 19.08
N ASP A 234 -11.37 4.53 19.75
CA ASP A 234 -11.15 5.90 19.29
C ASP A 234 -10.23 5.94 18.07
N VAL A 235 -9.27 5.00 18.00
CA VAL A 235 -8.31 4.82 16.90
C VAL A 235 -8.57 3.52 16.16
N LEU A 236 -8.55 3.57 14.84
CA LEU A 236 -8.46 2.39 13.97
C LEU A 236 -6.99 2.09 13.69
N ILE A 237 -6.56 0.86 13.93
CA ILE A 237 -5.24 0.38 13.53
C ILE A 237 -5.44 -0.78 12.56
N PHE A 238 -5.03 -0.61 11.31
CA PHE A 238 -5.07 -1.69 10.33
C PHE A 238 -3.76 -2.46 10.36
N LEU A 239 -3.85 -3.79 10.33
CA LEU A 239 -2.73 -4.70 10.16
C LEU A 239 -3.07 -5.73 9.09
N ASP A 240 -2.07 -6.17 8.34
CA ASP A 240 -2.22 -7.35 7.49
C ASP A 240 -2.19 -8.63 8.35
N ALA A 241 -2.70 -9.73 7.82
CA ALA A 241 -2.87 -10.98 8.56
C ALA A 241 -1.58 -11.75 8.86
N HIS A 242 -0.44 -11.27 8.36
CA HIS A 242 0.88 -11.88 8.44
C HIS A 242 1.91 -10.89 8.99
N CYS A 243 1.65 -10.43 10.21
CA CYS A 243 2.46 -9.45 10.91
C CYS A 243 2.89 -9.93 12.30
N GLU A 244 4.07 -9.50 12.76
CA GLU A 244 4.52 -9.67 14.14
C GLU A 244 4.97 -8.32 14.67
N ALA A 245 4.20 -7.74 15.59
CA ALA A 245 4.47 -6.45 16.18
C ALA A 245 5.59 -6.52 17.24
N ASN A 246 6.39 -5.47 17.31
CA ASN A 246 7.42 -5.32 18.34
C ASN A 246 6.81 -4.82 19.66
N VAL A 247 7.51 -4.99 20.77
CA VAL A 247 7.05 -4.53 22.08
C VAL A 247 6.83 -3.01 22.10
N GLY A 248 5.70 -2.55 22.64
CA GLY A 248 5.42 -1.13 22.81
C GLY A 248 5.17 -0.38 21.50
N TRP A 249 4.68 -1.06 20.47
CA TRP A 249 4.40 -0.45 19.16
C TRP A 249 3.13 0.42 19.14
N CYS A 250 2.17 0.16 20.03
CA CYS A 250 0.88 0.85 20.05
C CYS A 250 0.96 2.26 20.65
N GLU A 251 1.64 2.39 21.79
CA GLU A 251 1.70 3.61 22.59
C GLU A 251 2.24 4.83 21.82
N PRO A 252 3.32 4.72 21.02
CA PRO A 252 3.78 5.83 20.18
C PRO A 252 2.74 6.30 19.17
N LEU A 253 1.97 5.37 18.58
CA LEU A 253 0.91 5.70 17.62
C LEU A 253 -0.26 6.41 18.33
N LEU A 254 -0.69 5.87 19.46
CA LEU A 254 -1.83 6.41 20.22
C LEU A 254 -1.53 7.77 20.83
N GLN A 255 -0.32 7.97 21.37
CA GLN A 255 0.12 9.28 21.86
C GLN A 255 0.08 10.30 20.72
N ARG A 256 0.63 9.96 19.54
CA ARG A 256 0.69 10.91 18.44
C ARG A 256 -0.69 11.27 17.89
N ILE A 257 -1.65 10.33 17.86
CA ILE A 257 -3.05 10.64 17.50
C ILE A 257 -3.74 11.51 18.56
N LYS A 258 -3.43 11.31 19.84
CA LYS A 258 -3.90 12.18 20.92
C LYS A 258 -3.41 13.62 20.71
N ASP A 259 -2.15 13.79 20.33
CA ASP A 259 -1.55 15.10 20.07
C ASP A 259 -2.06 15.73 18.76
N SER A 260 -2.34 14.92 17.74
CA SER A 260 -2.79 15.36 16.42
C SER A 260 -3.77 14.35 15.81
N ARG A 261 -5.07 14.62 15.97
CA ARG A 261 -6.16 13.76 15.49
C ARG A 261 -6.15 13.56 13.97
N THR A 262 -5.62 14.53 13.22
CA THR A 262 -5.60 14.53 11.75
C THR A 262 -4.35 13.88 11.15
N SER A 263 -3.49 13.31 11.98
CA SER A 263 -2.31 12.56 11.54
C SER A 263 -2.66 11.09 11.29
N VAL A 264 -2.25 10.58 10.13
CA VAL A 264 -2.29 9.15 9.79
C VAL A 264 -0.89 8.59 10.00
N LEU A 265 -0.78 7.57 10.85
CA LEU A 265 0.50 7.13 11.38
C LEU A 265 0.88 5.76 10.83
N VAL A 266 2.13 5.61 10.43
CA VAL A 266 2.68 4.38 9.87
C VAL A 266 3.81 3.89 10.79
N PRO A 267 3.79 2.65 11.27
CA PRO A 267 4.94 2.09 11.97
C PRO A 267 6.10 1.88 10.99
N ILE A 268 7.33 1.73 11.49
CA ILE A 268 8.38 1.11 10.66
C ILE A 268 7.95 -0.32 10.38
N ILE A 269 7.90 -0.66 9.09
CA ILE A 269 7.57 -2.00 8.62
C ILE A 269 8.87 -2.78 8.47
N ASP A 270 9.09 -3.72 9.38
CA ASP A 270 10.23 -4.65 9.33
C ASP A 270 9.92 -5.84 8.42
N VAL A 271 10.94 -6.54 7.97
CA VAL A 271 10.80 -7.68 7.05
C VAL A 271 10.77 -8.96 7.87
N ILE A 272 9.74 -9.78 7.69
CA ILE A 272 9.77 -11.19 8.08
C ILE A 272 9.98 -12.01 6.81
N ASP A 273 11.08 -12.75 6.75
CA ASP A 273 11.39 -13.57 5.58
C ASP A 273 10.34 -14.68 5.41
N ALA A 274 9.79 -14.82 4.21
CA ALA A 274 8.71 -15.76 3.96
C ALA A 274 9.16 -17.23 3.92
N ASN A 275 10.47 -17.48 3.77
CA ASN A 275 11.05 -18.81 3.65
C ASN A 275 11.57 -19.33 5.00
N ASP A 276 12.29 -18.51 5.78
CA ASP A 276 12.90 -18.92 7.06
C ASP A 276 12.33 -18.21 8.31
N PHE A 277 11.38 -17.28 8.12
CA PHE A 277 10.71 -16.53 9.20
C PHE A 277 11.64 -15.68 10.06
N GLN A 278 12.85 -15.35 9.59
CA GLN A 278 13.72 -14.39 10.24
C GLN A 278 13.06 -13.01 10.31
N TYR A 279 13.07 -12.40 11.49
CA TYR A 279 12.70 -11.00 11.68
C TYR A 279 13.91 -10.11 11.37
N SER A 280 13.94 -9.57 10.16
CA SER A 280 15.02 -8.77 9.61
C SER A 280 14.69 -7.29 9.67
N THR A 281 15.67 -6.50 10.12
CA THR A 281 15.54 -5.05 10.22
C THR A 281 16.71 -4.37 9.49
N ASN A 282 16.48 -3.19 8.95
CA ASN A 282 17.54 -2.32 8.43
C ASN A 282 18.30 -1.58 9.55
N GLY A 283 18.22 -2.09 10.79
CA GLY A 283 18.69 -1.43 12.00
C GLY A 283 17.78 -0.27 12.45
N TYR A 284 18.35 0.59 13.29
CA TYR A 284 17.66 1.73 13.92
C TYR A 284 18.27 3.11 13.57
N LYS A 285 19.30 3.14 12.72
CA LYS A 285 20.03 4.37 12.37
C LYS A 285 19.34 5.17 11.27
N SER A 286 18.64 4.48 10.38
CA SER A 286 17.88 5.06 9.29
C SER A 286 16.64 4.23 9.02
N PHE A 287 15.64 4.87 8.41
CA PHE A 287 14.44 4.22 7.92
C PHE A 287 13.98 4.98 6.66
N GLN A 288 13.14 4.31 5.87
CA GLN A 288 12.56 4.87 4.65
C GLN A 288 11.13 5.34 4.91
N VAL A 289 10.67 6.28 4.08
CA VAL A 289 9.30 6.76 4.02
C VAL A 289 8.68 6.38 2.67
N GLY A 290 7.37 6.55 2.53
CA GLY A 290 6.65 6.22 1.32
C GLY A 290 6.80 7.26 0.21
N GLY A 291 7.11 6.79 -0.99
CA GLY A 291 7.04 7.51 -2.26
C GLY A 291 6.05 6.86 -3.23
N PHE A 292 6.10 7.29 -4.50
CA PHE A 292 5.35 6.66 -5.57
C PHE A 292 6.07 6.82 -6.90
N GLN A 293 5.78 5.94 -7.85
CA GLN A 293 6.19 6.04 -9.25
C GLN A 293 5.01 6.49 -10.13
N TRP A 294 5.29 7.16 -11.25
CA TRP A 294 4.25 7.69 -12.14
C TRP A 294 3.42 6.59 -12.83
N ASN A 295 3.86 5.33 -12.77
CA ASN A 295 3.08 4.17 -13.19
C ASN A 295 2.02 3.71 -12.17
N GLY A 296 1.91 4.37 -11.01
CA GLY A 296 0.94 4.01 -9.96
C GLY A 296 1.46 3.14 -8.83
N HIS A 297 2.74 2.75 -8.86
CA HIS A 297 3.29 1.88 -7.82
C HIS A 297 3.79 2.68 -6.62
N PHE A 298 3.66 2.08 -5.44
CA PHE A 298 4.30 2.56 -4.22
C PHE A 298 5.82 2.37 -4.30
N ASP A 299 6.58 3.23 -3.63
CA ASP A 299 8.03 3.16 -3.57
C ASP A 299 8.54 3.46 -2.15
N TRP A 300 9.71 2.93 -1.79
CA TRP A 300 10.39 3.24 -0.53
C TRP A 300 11.52 4.24 -0.80
N VAL A 301 11.43 5.42 -0.21
CA VAL A 301 12.42 6.49 -0.41
C VAL A 301 13.10 6.88 0.89
N ASN A 302 14.36 7.29 0.78
CA ASN A 302 15.09 7.82 1.93
C ASN A 302 14.49 9.15 2.40
N LEU A 303 14.66 9.46 3.67
CA LEU A 303 14.33 10.78 4.20
C LEU A 303 15.16 11.85 3.49
N SER A 304 14.48 12.85 2.91
CA SER A 304 15.14 13.99 2.28
C SER A 304 15.84 14.87 3.30
N GLU A 305 16.85 15.62 2.86
CA GLU A 305 17.53 16.59 3.73
C GLU A 305 16.56 17.66 4.24
N ARG A 306 15.56 18.04 3.44
CA ARG A 306 14.49 18.97 3.84
C ARG A 306 13.72 18.45 5.05
N GLU A 307 13.33 17.18 5.03
CA GLU A 307 12.61 16.56 6.15
C GLU A 307 13.49 16.42 7.39
N LYS A 308 14.76 16.04 7.24
CA LYS A 308 15.72 15.99 8.36
C LYS A 308 15.87 17.36 9.02
N LEU A 309 15.95 18.43 8.22
CA LEU A 309 16.00 19.82 8.72
C LEU A 309 14.71 20.24 9.42
N ARG A 310 13.53 19.85 8.90
CA ARG A 310 12.24 20.09 9.57
C ARG A 310 12.24 19.42 10.95
N GLN A 311 12.62 18.15 11.02
CA GLN A 311 12.69 17.41 12.28
C GLN A 311 13.59 18.11 13.30
N SER A 312 14.79 18.55 12.89
CA SER A 312 15.70 19.28 13.77
C SER A 312 15.15 20.64 14.27
N ARG A 313 14.19 21.24 13.55
CA ARG A 313 13.57 22.52 13.94
C ARG A 313 12.33 22.34 14.79
N GLU A 314 11.50 21.34 14.48
CA GLU A 314 10.15 21.20 15.04
C GLU A 314 10.04 20.16 16.15
N CYS A 315 10.97 19.20 16.21
CA CYS A 315 10.89 18.13 17.19
C CYS A 315 11.60 18.52 18.48
N SER A 316 10.95 18.28 19.62
CA SER A 316 11.58 18.36 20.95
C SER A 316 12.48 17.15 21.25
N GLN A 317 12.31 16.06 20.51
CA GLN A 317 13.05 14.82 20.65
C GLN A 317 14.21 14.71 19.65
N PRO A 318 15.21 13.86 19.91
CA PRO A 318 16.24 13.54 18.92
C PRO A 318 15.64 13.11 17.58
N ARG A 319 16.27 13.55 16.49
CA ARG A 319 15.78 13.36 15.11
C ARG A 319 15.51 11.89 14.79
N GLU A 320 16.34 10.98 15.29
CA GLU A 320 16.26 9.53 15.06
C GLU A 320 14.97 8.89 15.57
N ILE A 321 14.29 9.54 16.51
CA ILE A 321 13.03 9.08 17.10
C ILE A 321 11.87 10.05 16.89
N CYS A 322 12.11 11.14 16.15
CA CYS A 322 11.04 12.07 15.80
C CYS A 322 10.15 11.48 14.68
N PRO A 323 8.82 11.66 14.74
CA PRO A 323 7.94 11.44 13.59
C PRO A 323 8.48 12.09 12.32
N ALA A 324 8.50 11.34 11.22
CA ALA A 324 8.91 11.82 9.92
C ALA A 324 7.72 11.91 8.97
N TYR A 325 7.60 13.01 8.24
CA TYR A 325 6.59 13.14 7.20
C TYR A 325 6.89 12.20 6.04
N SER A 326 5.83 11.52 5.60
CA SER A 326 5.86 10.53 4.53
C SER A 326 4.95 10.99 3.39
N PRO A 327 5.46 11.20 2.17
CA PRO A 327 4.63 11.58 1.03
C PRO A 327 3.45 10.62 0.78
N THR A 328 3.71 9.33 0.94
CA THR A 328 2.71 8.27 0.81
C THR A 328 2.83 7.25 1.94
N MET A 329 1.97 6.24 1.96
CA MET A 329 2.11 5.08 2.84
C MET A 329 1.95 3.78 2.05
N ALA A 330 2.57 2.70 2.53
CA ALA A 330 2.37 1.36 1.97
C ALA A 330 0.89 0.92 2.07
N GLY A 331 0.20 1.36 3.13
CA GLY A 331 -1.25 1.19 3.31
C GLY A 331 -1.69 -0.12 3.97
N GLY A 332 -0.82 -1.12 4.07
CA GLY A 332 -1.04 -2.35 4.84
C GLY A 332 -1.25 -2.08 6.33
N LEU A 333 -0.30 -1.33 6.91
CA LEU A 333 -0.22 -1.07 8.34
C LEU A 333 -0.27 0.43 8.62
N PHE A 334 -1.32 0.90 9.30
CA PHE A 334 -1.42 2.29 9.73
C PHE A 334 -2.43 2.48 10.85
N ALA A 335 -2.29 3.57 11.60
CA ALA A 335 -3.22 4.02 12.63
C ALA A 335 -3.84 5.38 12.28
N MET A 336 -5.13 5.56 12.57
CA MET A 336 -5.86 6.78 12.27
C MET A 336 -7.01 6.98 13.27
N ASP A 337 -7.27 8.21 13.69
CA ASP A 337 -8.48 8.54 14.45
C ASP A 337 -9.73 8.08 13.70
N ARG A 338 -10.61 7.34 14.39
CA ARG A 338 -11.78 6.73 13.76
C ARG A 338 -12.74 7.77 13.20
N ARG A 339 -12.92 8.91 13.87
CA ARG A 339 -13.82 9.97 13.37
C ARG A 339 -13.22 10.61 12.13
N TYR A 340 -11.93 10.91 12.16
CA TYR A 340 -11.20 11.50 11.06
C TYR A 340 -11.26 10.59 9.82
N PHE A 341 -11.10 9.27 9.98
CA PHE A 341 -11.25 8.29 8.90
C PHE A 341 -12.57 8.47 8.12
N TRP A 342 -13.69 8.67 8.81
CA TRP A 342 -14.99 8.89 8.17
C TRP A 342 -15.16 10.32 7.65
N GLU A 343 -14.66 11.33 8.36
CA GLU A 343 -14.74 12.74 7.96
C GLU A 343 -14.05 13.02 6.63
N VAL A 344 -12.88 12.42 6.40
CA VAL A 344 -12.16 12.53 5.12
C VAL A 344 -12.67 11.57 4.06
N GLY A 345 -13.79 10.88 4.30
CA GLY A 345 -14.46 10.02 3.31
C GLY A 345 -13.85 8.64 3.13
N SER A 346 -13.27 8.06 4.18
CA SER A 346 -12.85 6.64 4.27
C SER A 346 -12.08 6.16 3.04
N TYR A 347 -12.39 4.98 2.48
CA TYR A 347 -11.90 4.56 1.15
C TYR A 347 -12.94 4.87 0.06
N ASP A 348 -12.50 4.90 -1.20
CA ASP A 348 -13.42 4.88 -2.35
C ASP A 348 -14.06 3.48 -2.49
N GLU A 349 -15.35 3.36 -2.15
CA GLU A 349 -16.05 2.06 -2.14
C GLU A 349 -16.21 1.41 -3.52
N GLN A 350 -15.99 2.20 -4.59
CA GLN A 350 -15.99 1.71 -5.97
C GLN A 350 -14.63 1.13 -6.39
N MET A 351 -13.57 1.30 -5.61
CA MET A 351 -12.34 0.54 -5.83
C MET A 351 -12.60 -0.94 -5.54
N ASP A 352 -12.08 -1.79 -6.42
CA ASP A 352 -12.31 -3.23 -6.37
C ASP A 352 -11.02 -3.98 -6.04
N GLY A 353 -11.14 -5.12 -5.36
CA GLY A 353 -9.98 -5.96 -5.05
C GLY A 353 -8.91 -5.23 -4.21
N TRP A 354 -7.73 -5.03 -4.81
CA TRP A 354 -6.52 -4.49 -4.17
C TRP A 354 -5.79 -3.51 -5.09
N GLY A 355 -5.06 -2.56 -4.49
CA GLY A 355 -4.10 -1.71 -5.19
C GLY A 355 -4.63 -0.30 -5.42
N GLY A 356 -3.72 0.67 -5.34
CA GLY A 356 -4.00 2.10 -5.55
C GLY A 356 -4.67 2.80 -4.37
N GLU A 357 -5.27 2.08 -3.42
CA GLU A 357 -6.00 2.67 -2.29
C GLU A 357 -5.08 3.40 -1.32
N ASN A 358 -3.85 2.91 -1.18
CA ASN A 358 -2.82 3.48 -0.33
C ASN A 358 -2.35 4.84 -0.86
N LEU A 359 -2.15 4.97 -2.18
CA LEU A 359 -1.81 6.24 -2.83
C LEU A 359 -3.02 7.20 -2.84
N GLU A 360 -4.23 6.70 -3.06
CA GLU A 360 -5.45 7.53 -2.99
C GLU A 360 -5.63 8.18 -1.64
N MET A 361 -5.53 7.38 -0.58
CA MET A 361 -5.63 7.90 0.77
C MET A 361 -4.47 8.84 1.05
N SER A 362 -3.26 8.54 0.57
CA SER A 362 -2.10 9.41 0.74
C SER A 362 -2.30 10.81 0.18
N PHE A 363 -2.71 10.88 -1.09
CA PHE A 363 -2.94 12.15 -1.78
C PHE A 363 -4.09 12.92 -1.15
N ARG A 364 -5.18 12.23 -0.79
CA ARG A 364 -6.33 12.84 -0.13
C ARG A 364 -5.97 13.42 1.24
N ILE A 365 -5.30 12.67 2.10
CA ILE A 365 -4.95 13.13 3.46
C ILE A 365 -4.13 14.41 3.39
N TRP A 366 -3.04 14.40 2.61
CA TRP A 366 -2.19 15.57 2.45
C TRP A 366 -2.92 16.76 1.82
N GLN A 367 -3.62 16.55 0.70
CA GLN A 367 -4.31 17.64 0.02
C GLN A 367 -5.46 18.21 0.86
N CYS A 368 -6.09 17.42 1.73
CA CYS A 368 -7.23 17.84 2.54
C CYS A 368 -6.85 18.28 3.97
N GLY A 369 -5.55 18.50 4.25
CA GLY A 369 -5.07 19.18 5.46
C GLY A 369 -4.64 18.27 6.62
N GLY A 370 -4.58 16.96 6.42
CA GLY A 370 -3.94 16.05 7.36
C GLY A 370 -2.46 15.83 7.05
N THR A 371 -1.84 14.94 7.83
CA THR A 371 -0.44 14.54 7.63
C THR A 371 -0.33 13.02 7.60
N ILE A 372 0.72 12.51 6.95
CA ILE A 372 1.11 11.10 7.03
C ILE A 372 2.50 11.04 7.64
N GLU A 373 2.65 10.25 8.69
CA GLU A 373 3.84 10.27 9.53
C GLU A 373 4.33 8.86 9.83
N THR A 374 5.60 8.60 9.53
CA THR A 374 6.29 7.39 9.99
C THR A 374 6.75 7.59 11.43
N ILE A 375 6.40 6.66 12.33
CA ILE A 375 6.68 6.73 13.76
C ILE A 375 7.81 5.76 14.12
N PRO A 376 9.08 6.22 14.31
CA PRO A 376 10.23 5.33 14.39
C PRO A 376 10.24 4.37 15.59
N CYS A 377 9.56 4.75 16.66
CA CYS A 377 9.45 3.93 17.87
C CYS A 377 8.34 2.88 17.82
N SER A 378 7.49 2.92 16.79
CA SER A 378 6.51 1.86 16.49
C SER A 378 7.06 0.99 15.38
N ARG A 379 7.23 -0.31 15.62
CA ARG A 379 7.76 -1.27 14.64
C ARG A 379 6.87 -2.50 14.55
N VAL A 380 6.59 -2.92 13.33
CA VAL A 380 5.81 -4.13 13.05
C VAL A 380 6.45 -4.88 11.89
N GLY A 381 6.77 -6.15 12.10
CA GLY A 381 7.27 -7.02 11.04
C GLY A 381 6.13 -7.47 10.14
N HIS A 382 6.40 -7.58 8.86
CA HIS A 382 5.45 -8.02 7.84
C HIS A 382 6.10 -9.08 6.95
N ILE A 383 5.37 -10.14 6.61
CA ILE A 383 5.86 -11.17 5.67
C ILE A 383 5.73 -10.65 4.24
N PHE A 384 6.85 -10.29 3.62
CA PHE A 384 6.88 -9.91 2.21
C PHE A 384 6.90 -11.15 1.32
N ARG A 385 6.00 -11.21 0.35
CA ARG A 385 5.86 -12.33 -0.59
C ARG A 385 6.31 -11.91 -1.98
N ASP A 386 6.96 -12.84 -2.69
CA ASP A 386 7.40 -12.63 -4.07
C ASP A 386 6.20 -12.46 -5.04
N PHE A 387 5.05 -13.03 -4.70
CA PHE A 387 3.82 -12.91 -5.48
C PHE A 387 2.56 -13.08 -4.61
N HIS A 388 1.43 -12.58 -5.10
CA HIS A 388 0.14 -12.78 -4.45
C HIS A 388 -0.37 -14.22 -4.66
N PRO A 389 -0.71 -14.97 -3.59
CA PRO A 389 -1.13 -16.37 -3.70
C PRO A 389 -2.59 -16.55 -4.18
N TYR A 390 -3.32 -15.44 -4.36
CA TYR A 390 -4.72 -15.43 -4.77
C TYR A 390 -4.87 -14.81 -6.17
N LYS A 391 -5.80 -15.36 -6.95
CA LYS A 391 -6.22 -14.73 -8.20
C LYS A 391 -7.26 -13.66 -7.91
N PHE A 392 -7.24 -12.57 -8.66
CA PHE A 392 -8.35 -11.63 -8.68
C PHE A 392 -9.48 -12.20 -9.54
N PRO A 393 -10.76 -12.01 -9.16
CA PRO A 393 -11.87 -12.43 -10.00
C PRO A 393 -11.72 -11.87 -11.43
N ASN A 394 -11.83 -12.74 -12.44
CA ASN A 394 -11.77 -12.41 -13.86
C ASN A 394 -10.45 -11.81 -14.38
N ASP A 395 -9.32 -12.00 -13.66
CA ASP A 395 -7.98 -11.52 -14.06
C ASP A 395 -7.93 -10.02 -14.44
N ARG A 396 -8.80 -9.21 -13.80
CA ARG A 396 -8.88 -7.76 -14.02
C ARG A 396 -7.67 -7.06 -13.41
N ASP A 397 -7.14 -6.05 -14.11
CA ASP A 397 -6.13 -5.13 -13.56
C ASP A 397 -6.75 -4.15 -12.55
N THR A 398 -7.14 -4.71 -11.40
CA THR A 398 -7.74 -3.95 -10.29
C THR A 398 -6.81 -2.84 -9.80
N HIS A 399 -5.49 -3.11 -9.70
CA HIS A 399 -4.49 -2.14 -9.30
C HIS A 399 -4.45 -0.93 -10.25
N GLY A 400 -4.35 -1.17 -11.57
CA GLY A 400 -4.35 -0.10 -12.57
C GLY A 400 -5.65 0.69 -12.60
N ILE A 401 -6.80 -0.01 -12.61
CA ILE A 401 -8.13 0.62 -12.63
C ILE A 401 -8.33 1.52 -11.40
N ASN A 402 -8.03 1.03 -10.20
CA ASN A 402 -8.13 1.80 -8.96
C ASN A 402 -7.18 3.00 -8.98
N THR A 403 -5.95 2.83 -9.46
CA THR A 403 -4.98 3.93 -9.60
C THR A 403 -5.47 4.99 -10.59
N ALA A 404 -6.08 4.60 -11.70
CA ALA A 404 -6.66 5.55 -12.64
C ALA A 404 -7.83 6.34 -12.02
N ARG A 405 -8.69 5.67 -11.23
CA ARG A 405 -9.75 6.34 -10.43
C ARG A 405 -9.17 7.39 -9.49
N MET A 406 -8.10 7.04 -8.76
CA MET A 406 -7.37 7.98 -7.92
C MET A 406 -6.83 9.16 -8.75
N ALA A 407 -6.14 8.87 -9.85
CA ALA A 407 -5.47 9.89 -10.66
C ALA A 407 -6.46 10.93 -11.21
N LEU A 408 -7.63 10.48 -11.67
CA LEU A 408 -8.73 11.34 -12.12
C LEU A 408 -9.25 12.32 -11.05
N VAL A 409 -9.17 11.93 -9.78
CA VAL A 409 -9.67 12.75 -8.68
C VAL A 409 -8.58 13.65 -8.10
N TRP A 410 -7.36 13.15 -7.99
CA TRP A 410 -6.34 13.72 -7.10
C TRP A 410 -5.09 14.24 -7.78
N MET A 411 -4.85 13.95 -9.07
CA MET A 411 -3.60 14.29 -9.77
C MET A 411 -3.69 15.52 -10.70
N ASP A 412 -4.87 16.14 -10.85
CA ASP A 412 -5.06 17.32 -11.68
C ASP A 412 -4.44 17.15 -13.09
N GLU A 413 -3.64 18.11 -13.58
CA GLU A 413 -2.99 18.01 -14.89
C GLU A 413 -1.90 16.94 -14.98
N TYR A 414 -1.41 16.43 -13.84
CA TYR A 414 -0.35 15.42 -13.78
C TYR A 414 -0.85 14.01 -14.10
N ILE A 415 -2.16 13.83 -14.22
CA ILE A 415 -2.75 12.60 -14.75
C ILE A 415 -2.20 12.24 -16.14
N ASN A 416 -1.79 13.23 -16.93
CA ASN A 416 -1.18 12.99 -18.23
C ASN A 416 0.13 12.19 -18.10
N VAL A 417 0.93 12.44 -17.05
CA VAL A 417 2.16 11.67 -16.80
C VAL A 417 1.85 10.23 -16.42
N PHE A 418 0.76 10.00 -15.66
CA PHE A 418 0.27 8.65 -15.37
C PHE A 418 -0.16 7.92 -16.65
N PHE A 419 -0.95 8.56 -17.51
CA PHE A 419 -1.37 7.94 -18.76
C PHE A 419 -0.26 7.79 -19.82
N LEU A 420 0.85 8.53 -19.72
CA LEU A 420 2.06 8.21 -20.50
C LEU A 420 2.67 6.87 -20.06
N ASN A 421 2.60 6.54 -18.77
CA ASN A 421 3.08 5.28 -18.23
C ASN A 421 2.09 4.13 -18.40
N ARG A 422 0.78 4.44 -18.38
CA ARG A 422 -0.35 3.50 -18.49
C ARG A 422 -1.37 3.95 -19.55
N PRO A 423 -0.97 4.00 -20.83
CA PRO A 423 -1.84 4.48 -21.90
C PRO A 423 -3.09 3.61 -22.09
N ASP A 424 -2.97 2.32 -21.75
CA ASP A 424 -4.05 1.33 -21.75
C ASP A 424 -5.23 1.71 -20.84
N LEU A 425 -5.01 2.55 -19.83
CA LEU A 425 -6.03 2.96 -18.88
C LEU A 425 -6.77 4.27 -19.26
N LYS A 426 -6.28 5.05 -20.23
CA LYS A 426 -6.77 6.42 -20.48
C LYS A 426 -8.26 6.54 -20.78
N PHE A 427 -8.83 5.54 -21.44
CA PHE A 427 -10.26 5.49 -21.80
C PHE A 427 -10.93 4.19 -21.34
N HIS A 428 -10.37 3.55 -20.29
CA HIS A 428 -10.82 2.25 -19.84
C HIS A 428 -12.19 2.34 -19.15
N ALA A 429 -13.17 1.59 -19.65
CA ALA A 429 -14.56 1.68 -19.19
C ALA A 429 -14.73 1.30 -17.70
N ASP A 430 -13.96 0.31 -17.23
CA ASP A 430 -14.05 -0.18 -15.85
C ASP A 430 -13.56 0.82 -14.79
N ILE A 431 -12.96 1.95 -15.19
CA ILE A 431 -12.67 3.04 -14.26
C ILE A 431 -13.95 3.53 -13.59
N GLY A 432 -15.07 3.56 -14.30
CA GLY A 432 -16.36 3.96 -13.73
C GLY A 432 -16.46 5.43 -13.32
N ASP A 433 -17.51 5.76 -12.56
CA ASP A 433 -17.77 7.14 -12.13
C ASP A 433 -16.97 7.52 -10.87
N VAL A 434 -16.34 8.69 -10.91
CA VAL A 434 -15.56 9.28 -9.81
C VAL A 434 -16.20 10.55 -9.24
N THR A 435 -17.42 10.90 -9.69
CA THR A 435 -18.10 12.15 -9.34
C THR A 435 -18.24 12.33 -7.82
N HIS A 436 -18.55 11.26 -7.06
CA HIS A 436 -18.66 11.34 -5.60
C HIS A 436 -17.33 11.72 -4.93
N ARG A 437 -16.20 11.20 -5.43
CA ARG A 437 -14.86 11.54 -4.91
C ARG A 437 -14.46 12.96 -5.29
N VAL A 438 -14.80 13.42 -6.49
CA VAL A 438 -14.61 14.83 -6.90
C VAL A 438 -15.43 15.78 -6.03
N MET A 439 -16.69 15.44 -5.71
CA MET A 439 -17.52 16.23 -4.80
C MET A 439 -16.96 16.26 -3.38
N LEU A 440 -16.44 15.13 -2.88
CA LEU A 440 -15.77 15.06 -1.59
C LEU A 440 -14.55 16.01 -1.55
N ARG A 441 -13.67 15.95 -2.57
CA ARG A 441 -12.51 16.82 -2.69
C ARG A 441 -12.88 18.31 -2.64
N LYS A 442 -13.96 18.69 -3.34
CA LYS A 442 -14.51 20.06 -3.31
C LYS A 442 -15.06 20.43 -1.93
N LYS A 443 -15.84 19.54 -1.31
CA LYS A 443 -16.45 19.76 0.02
C LYS A 443 -15.40 20.00 1.09
N LEU A 444 -14.32 19.23 1.07
CA LEU A 444 -13.20 19.35 2.02
C LEU A 444 -12.23 20.50 1.69
N ARG A 445 -12.44 21.21 0.56
CA ARG A 445 -11.59 22.32 0.09
C ARG A 445 -10.12 21.91 -0.03
N CYS A 446 -9.88 20.72 -0.56
CA CYS A 446 -8.54 20.17 -0.67
C CYS A 446 -7.69 20.99 -1.66
N LYS A 447 -6.38 21.01 -1.42
CA LYS A 447 -5.37 21.64 -2.26
C LYS A 447 -5.20 20.89 -3.59
N SER A 448 -4.47 21.49 -4.53
CA SER A 448 -4.12 20.88 -5.81
C SER A 448 -2.98 19.85 -5.67
N PHE A 449 -2.82 19.01 -6.68
CA PHE A 449 -1.67 18.12 -6.77
C PHE A 449 -0.35 18.88 -6.99
N ASP A 450 -0.39 20.02 -7.69
CA ASP A 450 0.75 20.94 -7.78
C ASP A 450 1.18 21.44 -6.38
N TRP A 451 0.22 21.76 -5.50
CA TRP A 451 0.54 22.08 -4.11
C TRP A 451 1.15 20.89 -3.37
N TYR A 452 0.62 19.68 -3.57
CA TYR A 452 1.17 18.46 -2.98
C TYR A 452 2.63 18.25 -3.39
N LEU A 453 2.95 18.32 -4.68
CA LEU A 453 4.31 18.19 -5.16
C LEU A 453 5.22 19.33 -4.67
N LYS A 454 4.73 20.56 -4.54
CA LYS A 454 5.59 21.67 -4.05
C LYS A 454 5.84 21.64 -2.54
N ASN A 455 4.90 21.13 -1.74
CA ASN A 455 4.93 21.28 -0.28
C ASN A 455 5.21 19.95 0.42
N VAL A 456 4.67 18.85 -0.08
CA VAL A 456 4.81 17.53 0.53
C VAL A 456 5.97 16.78 -0.11
N TYR A 457 6.04 16.71 -1.44
CA TYR A 457 7.04 15.90 -2.15
C TYR A 457 7.78 16.62 -3.31
N PRO A 458 8.47 17.75 -3.06
CA PRO A 458 9.26 18.48 -4.07
C PRO A 458 10.45 17.71 -4.62
N GLU A 459 10.92 16.69 -3.91
CA GLU A 459 11.98 15.79 -4.37
C GLU A 459 11.49 14.84 -5.49
N LYS A 460 10.16 14.73 -5.70
CA LYS A 460 9.59 13.89 -6.76
C LYS A 460 9.89 14.48 -8.14
N PHE A 461 10.69 13.76 -8.91
CA PHE A 461 10.95 14.10 -10.30
C PHE A 461 9.66 14.01 -11.16
N VAL A 462 9.40 15.05 -11.96
CA VAL A 462 8.27 15.13 -12.90
C VAL A 462 8.84 15.17 -14.34
N PRO A 463 8.70 14.11 -15.15
CA PRO A 463 9.38 14.00 -16.45
C PRO A 463 9.19 15.18 -17.41
N ASN A 464 8.03 15.83 -17.39
CA ASN A 464 7.68 16.89 -18.33
C ASN A 464 7.64 18.31 -17.72
N LYS A 465 8.07 18.50 -16.46
CA LYS A 465 8.13 19.83 -15.81
C LYS A 465 9.55 20.15 -15.37
N ASN A 466 9.95 21.42 -15.50
CA ASN A 466 11.27 21.94 -15.11
C ASN A 466 12.47 21.28 -15.81
N VAL A 467 12.27 20.74 -17.01
CA VAL A 467 13.29 20.12 -17.86
C VAL A 467 13.59 20.98 -19.08
N LYS A 468 14.75 20.79 -19.73
CA LYS A 468 15.09 21.43 -21.01
C LYS A 468 14.35 20.78 -22.17
N ALA A 469 14.22 19.46 -22.16
CA ALA A 469 13.48 18.67 -23.16
C ALA A 469 13.04 17.33 -22.57
N TRP A 470 12.02 16.69 -23.15
CA TRP A 470 11.52 15.39 -22.69
C TRP A 470 10.72 14.67 -23.78
N GLY A 471 10.82 13.35 -23.81
CA GLY A 471 10.22 12.50 -24.83
C GLY A 471 11.23 11.49 -25.32
N ARG A 472 11.18 11.18 -26.62
CA ARG A 472 12.09 10.24 -27.27
C ARG A 472 13.46 10.88 -27.51
N ILE A 473 14.53 10.11 -27.31
CA ILE A 473 15.87 10.43 -27.81
C ILE A 473 16.06 9.65 -29.10
N LYS A 474 15.89 10.30 -30.25
CA LYS A 474 15.83 9.68 -31.57
C LYS A 474 17.10 9.95 -32.37
N ALA A 475 17.68 8.92 -32.97
CA ALA A 475 18.72 9.05 -33.98
C ALA A 475 18.18 9.78 -35.23
N VAL A 476 18.91 10.78 -35.72
CA VAL A 476 18.47 11.58 -36.88
C VAL A 476 18.46 10.75 -38.16
N HIS A 477 19.48 9.91 -38.34
CA HIS A 477 19.72 9.15 -39.57
C HIS A 477 19.36 7.66 -39.47
N ALA A 478 18.68 7.24 -38.39
CA ALA A 478 18.22 5.87 -38.20
C ALA A 478 16.86 5.82 -37.48
N ASN A 479 16.08 4.77 -37.70
CA ASN A 479 14.87 4.53 -36.89
C ASN A 479 15.24 3.83 -35.57
N LEU A 480 16.07 4.48 -34.77
CA LEU A 480 16.52 4.01 -33.45
C LEU A 480 16.27 5.11 -32.41
N CYS A 481 15.76 4.70 -31.26
CA CYS A 481 15.54 5.54 -30.10
C CYS A 481 16.24 4.93 -28.89
N ALA A 482 16.70 5.76 -27.95
CA ALA A 482 17.08 5.30 -26.63
C ALA A 482 15.88 4.63 -25.96
N ASP A 483 16.11 3.47 -25.35
CA ASP A 483 15.08 2.62 -24.78
C ASP A 483 15.66 1.90 -23.55
N ASP A 484 14.88 1.79 -22.47
CA ASP A 484 15.27 1.04 -21.28
C ASP A 484 15.20 -0.49 -21.46
N LEU A 485 14.72 -0.96 -22.61
CA LEU A 485 14.52 -2.36 -23.00
C LEU A 485 13.66 -3.14 -21.99
N LEU A 486 12.78 -2.45 -21.27
CA LEU A 486 11.99 -3.00 -20.16
C LEU A 486 12.87 -3.63 -19.07
N SER A 487 14.09 -3.10 -18.91
CA SER A 487 15.02 -3.55 -17.89
C SER A 487 14.47 -3.32 -16.49
N ASN A 488 14.85 -4.19 -15.56
CA ASN A 488 14.52 -3.99 -14.15
C ASN A 488 15.38 -2.85 -13.59
N ASN A 489 14.74 -1.71 -13.33
CA ASN A 489 15.38 -0.50 -12.81
C ASN A 489 15.83 -0.61 -11.33
N GLU A 490 15.60 -1.74 -10.65
CA GLU A 490 16.13 -2.00 -9.30
C GLU A 490 17.67 -2.14 -9.28
N LYS A 491 18.28 -2.45 -10.42
CA LYS A 491 19.74 -2.57 -10.57
C LYS A 491 20.21 -1.70 -11.72
N PRO A 492 21.50 -1.28 -11.70
CA PRO A 492 22.09 -0.67 -12.88
C PRO A 492 21.95 -1.57 -14.10
N TYR A 493 21.58 -0.97 -15.24
CA TYR A 493 21.42 -1.67 -16.52
C TYR A 493 21.99 -0.83 -17.65
N ASN A 494 22.29 -1.46 -18.79
CA ASN A 494 22.78 -0.71 -19.95
C ASN A 494 21.60 -0.05 -20.67
N LEU A 495 21.76 1.23 -21.01
CA LEU A 495 20.79 1.89 -21.88
C LEU A 495 20.81 1.19 -23.24
N GLY A 496 19.66 0.82 -23.78
CA GLY A 496 19.56 0.16 -25.07
C GLY A 496 19.07 1.07 -26.19
N LEU A 497 19.08 0.52 -27.40
CA LEU A 497 18.46 1.12 -28.57
C LEU A 497 17.32 0.23 -29.08
N TYR A 498 16.18 0.84 -29.38
CA TYR A 498 15.03 0.14 -29.96
C TYR A 498 14.38 0.97 -31.06
N PRO A 499 13.68 0.37 -32.04
CA PRO A 499 12.88 1.11 -33.00
C PRO A 499 11.97 2.13 -32.31
N CYS A 500 12.00 3.37 -32.80
CA CYS A 500 11.16 4.42 -32.24
C CYS A 500 9.68 4.02 -32.35
N GLY A 501 8.97 4.03 -31.23
CA GLY A 501 7.54 3.75 -31.19
C GLY A 501 6.74 4.74 -32.05
N LYS A 502 5.57 4.34 -32.55
CA LYS A 502 4.68 5.29 -33.27
C LYS A 502 4.20 6.41 -32.34
N GLU A 503 3.85 6.03 -31.12
CA GLU A 503 3.53 6.91 -30.00
C GLU A 503 4.65 6.83 -28.96
N LEU A 504 4.76 7.84 -28.10
CA LEU A 504 5.71 7.84 -26.99
C LEU A 504 5.38 6.70 -26.01
N GLN A 505 6.29 5.73 -25.93
CA GLN A 505 6.21 4.61 -25.01
C GLN A 505 6.95 4.91 -23.70
N LYS A 506 6.54 4.29 -22.61
CA LYS A 506 7.20 4.41 -21.30
C LYS A 506 8.71 4.11 -21.39
N SER A 507 9.09 3.03 -22.07
CA SER A 507 10.50 2.62 -22.21
C SER A 507 11.37 3.64 -22.94
N GLN A 508 10.75 4.51 -23.75
CA GLN A 508 11.39 5.56 -24.55
C GLN A 508 11.18 6.96 -23.96
N LEU A 509 10.61 7.06 -22.75
CA LEU A 509 10.38 8.34 -22.07
C LEU A 509 11.62 8.76 -21.29
N PHE A 510 12.39 9.68 -21.89
CA PHE A 510 13.54 10.29 -21.25
C PHE A 510 13.33 11.78 -21.04
N SER A 511 14.07 12.33 -20.09
CA SER A 511 14.09 13.74 -19.75
C SER A 511 15.51 14.26 -19.78
N TYR A 512 15.69 15.44 -20.35
CA TYR A 512 16.92 16.19 -20.32
C TYR A 512 16.74 17.39 -19.40
N THR A 513 17.37 17.35 -18.23
CA THR A 513 17.06 18.29 -17.14
C THR A 513 17.78 19.62 -17.30
N LYS A 514 17.40 20.64 -16.50
CA LYS A 514 18.08 21.95 -16.51
C LYS A 514 19.55 21.85 -16.12
N SER A 515 19.87 20.94 -15.21
CA SER A 515 21.24 20.59 -14.80
C SER A 515 21.96 19.67 -15.79
N GLN A 516 21.39 19.48 -17.00
CA GLN A 516 21.97 18.70 -18.09
C GLN A 516 22.09 17.21 -17.79
N VAL A 517 21.24 16.67 -16.91
CA VAL A 517 21.19 15.23 -16.65
C VAL A 517 20.28 14.58 -17.69
N LEU A 518 20.72 13.45 -18.24
CA LEU A 518 19.89 12.60 -19.08
C LEU A 518 19.35 11.45 -18.23
N ARG A 519 18.03 11.35 -18.06
CA ARG A 519 17.41 10.39 -17.12
C ARG A 519 16.03 9.96 -17.55
N ASN A 520 15.59 8.80 -17.06
CA ASN A 520 14.17 8.49 -16.95
C ASN A 520 13.68 8.90 -15.54
N GLU A 521 12.54 8.37 -15.09
CA GLU A 521 11.97 8.70 -13.79
C GLU A 521 12.95 8.47 -12.61
N ILE A 522 13.64 7.33 -12.59
CA ILE A 522 14.42 6.87 -11.43
C ILE A 522 15.91 6.62 -11.74
N SER A 523 16.28 6.51 -13.01
CA SER A 523 17.63 6.18 -13.44
C SER A 523 18.24 7.28 -14.32
N CYS A 524 19.51 7.57 -14.06
CA CYS A 524 20.32 8.60 -14.70
C CYS A 524 21.41 7.94 -15.55
N ALA A 525 21.63 8.45 -16.76
CA ALA A 525 22.61 7.91 -17.69
C ALA A 525 24.04 8.32 -17.29
N THR A 526 24.90 7.32 -17.11
CA THR A 526 26.34 7.46 -16.85
C THR A 526 27.15 6.70 -17.90
N VAL A 527 28.46 6.93 -17.98
CA VAL A 527 29.34 6.17 -18.88
C VAL A 527 30.18 5.17 -18.09
N GLN A 528 30.17 3.91 -18.51
CA GLN A 528 30.98 2.86 -17.90
C GLN A 528 32.47 3.21 -17.94
N HIS A 529 33.14 3.19 -16.78
CA HIS A 529 34.60 3.25 -16.69
C HIS A 529 35.20 1.91 -17.14
N SER A 530 35.52 1.79 -18.44
CA SER A 530 36.26 0.66 -19.02
C SER A 530 37.67 1.08 -19.44
N SER A 531 38.61 0.13 -19.49
CA SER A 531 39.96 0.35 -20.03
C SER A 531 40.02 0.25 -21.55
N SER A 532 39.00 -0.32 -22.20
CA SER A 532 38.90 -0.42 -23.66
C SER A 532 37.47 -0.23 -24.16
N PRO A 533 37.28 0.34 -25.37
CA PRO A 533 35.96 0.49 -26.00
C PRO A 533 35.30 -0.86 -26.35
N PRO A 534 33.96 -0.90 -26.53
CA PRO A 534 33.04 0.25 -26.49
C PRO A 534 32.71 0.68 -25.05
N TYR A 535 32.60 1.99 -24.84
CA TYR A 535 32.16 2.56 -23.56
C TYR A 535 30.64 2.62 -23.54
N ARG A 536 30.02 1.74 -22.76
CA ARG A 536 28.56 1.63 -22.69
C ARG A 536 27.97 2.70 -21.79
N ILE A 537 26.73 3.07 -22.07
CA ILE A 537 25.93 3.92 -21.20
C ILE A 537 25.22 3.03 -20.17
N VAL A 538 25.41 3.33 -18.89
CA VAL A 538 24.79 2.61 -17.79
C VAL A 538 23.77 3.53 -17.12
N MET A 539 22.55 3.05 -16.99
CA MET A 539 21.49 3.70 -16.24
C MET A 539 21.64 3.31 -14.76
N VAL A 540 21.97 4.27 -13.90
CA VAL A 540 22.14 4.06 -12.45
C VAL A 540 21.07 4.82 -11.67
N PRO A 541 20.71 4.43 -10.44
CA PRO A 541 19.79 5.20 -9.61
C PRO A 541 20.21 6.68 -9.51
N CYS A 542 19.29 7.59 -9.81
CA CYS A 542 19.57 9.01 -9.73
C CYS A 542 19.78 9.45 -8.27
N LEU A 543 20.75 10.34 -8.07
CA LEU A 543 20.89 11.07 -6.81
C LEU A 543 19.73 12.07 -6.62
N GLU A 544 19.40 12.38 -5.37
CA GLU A 544 18.29 13.27 -4.99
C GLU A 544 18.40 14.66 -5.64
N ASN A 545 19.62 15.20 -5.73
CA ASN A 545 19.90 16.43 -6.48
C ASN A 545 20.59 16.09 -7.81
N ASP A 546 19.94 16.51 -8.90
CA ASP A 546 20.44 16.39 -10.27
C ASP A 546 21.84 16.97 -10.46
N ASP A 547 22.21 18.02 -9.72
CA ASP A 547 23.52 18.67 -9.84
C ASP A 547 24.70 17.75 -9.48
N TYR A 548 24.46 16.66 -8.77
CA TYR A 548 25.48 15.67 -8.41
C TYR A 548 25.55 14.46 -9.38
N ASN A 549 24.59 14.34 -10.30
CA ASN A 549 24.59 13.28 -11.31
C ASN A 549 25.50 13.65 -12.50
N GLU A 550 25.88 12.66 -13.31
CA GLU A 550 26.68 12.91 -14.51
C GLU A 550 25.91 13.73 -15.56
N GLN A 551 26.61 14.68 -16.18
CA GLN A 551 26.03 15.68 -17.07
C GLN A 551 26.31 15.37 -18.54
N TRP A 552 25.34 15.67 -19.40
CA TRP A 552 25.39 15.51 -20.84
C TRP A 552 25.16 16.86 -21.53
N LYS A 553 26.15 17.40 -22.24
CA LYS A 553 25.98 18.62 -23.02
C LYS A 553 25.26 18.27 -24.32
N TYR A 554 24.20 19.01 -24.64
CA TYR A 554 23.48 18.87 -25.90
C TYR A 554 23.76 20.06 -26.82
N GLU A 555 24.64 19.86 -27.79
CA GLU A 555 25.10 20.91 -28.72
C GLU A 555 25.21 20.32 -30.13
N ASN A 556 24.81 21.07 -31.17
CA ASN A 556 24.84 20.61 -32.56
C ASN A 556 24.13 19.25 -32.79
N GLN A 557 23.05 18.94 -32.07
CA GLN A 557 22.40 17.62 -32.10
C GLN A 557 23.30 16.46 -31.63
N GLN A 558 24.38 16.72 -30.90
CA GLN A 558 25.21 15.72 -30.26
C GLN A 558 24.98 15.73 -28.75
N LEU A 559 24.93 14.54 -28.15
CA LEU A 559 24.92 14.35 -26.71
C LEU A 559 26.34 14.01 -26.24
N VAL A 560 27.02 14.97 -25.65
CA VAL A 560 28.40 14.86 -25.18
C VAL A 560 28.43 14.60 -23.69
N HIS A 561 28.96 13.46 -23.27
CA HIS A 561 29.14 13.17 -21.86
C HIS A 561 30.25 14.05 -21.26
N SER A 562 29.93 14.81 -20.21
CA SER A 562 30.81 15.88 -19.70
C SER A 562 32.10 15.34 -19.07
N ASN A 563 32.05 14.20 -18.39
CA ASN A 563 33.21 13.65 -17.67
C ASN A 563 34.21 13.01 -18.64
N THR A 564 33.75 12.42 -19.75
CA THR A 564 34.61 11.71 -20.71
C THR A 564 34.89 12.50 -21.99
N GLY A 565 34.08 13.52 -22.30
CA GLY A 565 34.15 14.27 -23.56
C GLY A 565 33.72 13.46 -24.79
N MET A 566 33.11 12.29 -24.59
CA MET A 566 32.66 11.39 -25.67
C MET A 566 31.20 11.63 -26.05
N CYS A 567 30.84 11.36 -27.30
CA CYS A 567 29.52 11.55 -27.86
C CYS A 567 28.73 10.24 -27.90
N LEU A 568 27.42 10.31 -27.60
CA LEU A 568 26.51 9.19 -27.84
C LEU A 568 26.52 8.82 -29.33
N ASP A 569 26.76 7.55 -29.61
CA ASP A 569 26.97 7.05 -30.96
C ASP A 569 26.21 5.73 -31.19
N HIS A 570 25.60 5.59 -32.35
CA HIS A 570 24.96 4.35 -32.78
C HIS A 570 25.66 3.66 -33.96
N GLU A 571 26.92 4.01 -34.26
CA GLU A 571 27.70 3.36 -35.30
C GLU A 571 27.78 1.84 -35.09
N GLY A 572 27.36 1.08 -36.10
CA GLY A 572 27.36 -0.38 -36.06
C GLY A 572 26.28 -1.02 -35.18
N LEU A 573 25.47 -0.22 -34.46
CA LEU A 573 24.43 -0.71 -33.55
C LEU A 573 23.10 -0.96 -34.27
N LYS A 574 22.34 -1.95 -33.77
CA LYS A 574 21.01 -2.36 -34.23
C LYS A 574 20.02 -2.31 -33.06
N SER A 575 18.76 -2.64 -33.37
CA SER A 575 17.74 -2.85 -32.34
C SER A 575 18.19 -3.88 -31.30
N MET A 576 17.90 -3.62 -30.03
CA MET A 576 18.29 -4.40 -28.84
C MET A 576 19.78 -4.32 -28.46
N ASP A 577 20.61 -3.58 -29.19
CA ASP A 577 21.99 -3.36 -28.78
C ASP A 577 22.09 -2.30 -27.68
N ASP A 578 23.13 -2.43 -26.84
CA ASP A 578 23.47 -1.44 -25.81
C ASP A 578 24.00 -0.16 -26.47
N ALA A 579 23.49 0.99 -26.03
CA ALA A 579 23.97 2.30 -26.44
C ALA A 579 25.41 2.53 -25.95
N GLN A 580 26.20 3.20 -26.80
CA GLN A 580 27.62 3.45 -26.55
C GLN A 580 27.99 4.92 -26.75
N VAL A 581 29.17 5.28 -26.27
CA VAL A 581 29.81 6.57 -26.60
C VAL A 581 31.13 6.35 -27.35
N ALA A 582 31.44 7.29 -28.24
CA ALA A 582 32.65 7.31 -29.06
C ALA A 582 33.29 8.72 -29.07
N PRO A 583 34.55 8.89 -29.52
CA PRO A 583 35.12 10.21 -29.75
C PRO A 583 34.20 11.07 -30.61
N CYS A 584 33.98 12.32 -30.19
CA CYS A 584 33.06 13.22 -30.88
C CYS A 584 33.57 13.59 -32.28
N ASP A 585 32.74 13.37 -33.30
CA ASP A 585 32.97 13.74 -34.70
C ASP A 585 31.80 14.58 -35.22
N LEU A 586 32.06 15.84 -35.57
CA LEU A 586 31.07 16.75 -36.13
C LEU A 586 30.60 16.36 -37.54
N THR A 587 31.20 15.37 -38.18
CA THR A 587 30.76 14.87 -39.49
C THR A 587 30.00 13.55 -39.41
N SER A 588 30.02 12.89 -38.24
CA SER A 588 29.34 11.62 -38.04
C SER A 588 27.81 11.79 -38.03
N GLU A 589 27.14 11.07 -38.92
CA GLU A 589 25.67 10.96 -38.95
C GLU A 589 25.14 10.12 -37.78
N THR A 590 25.94 9.18 -37.25
CA THR A 590 25.53 8.27 -36.18
C THR A 590 25.58 8.89 -34.78
N GLN A 591 26.16 10.08 -34.67
CA GLN A 591 26.22 10.88 -33.43
C GLN A 591 25.14 11.98 -33.39
N ARG A 592 24.20 12.00 -34.34
CA ARG A 592 23.13 13.01 -34.40
C ARG A 592 21.84 12.50 -33.76
N TRP A 593 21.39 13.20 -32.72
CA TRP A 593 20.22 12.87 -31.90
C TRP A 593 19.28 14.06 -31.73
N ILE A 594 17.98 13.79 -31.76
CA ILE A 594 16.92 14.74 -31.42
C ILE A 594 16.27 14.27 -30.13
N ILE A 595 16.12 15.19 -29.17
CA ILE A 595 15.28 14.97 -28.00
C ILE A 595 13.90 15.58 -28.30
N GLY A 596 12.87 14.74 -28.28
CA GLY A 596 11.50 15.16 -28.52
C GLY A 596 11.03 16.25 -27.54
N HIS A 597 10.03 17.01 -27.96
CA HIS A 597 9.16 17.83 -27.14
C HIS A 597 7.73 17.48 -27.57
N GLU A 598 7.20 16.37 -27.07
CA GLU A 598 5.90 15.84 -27.49
C GLU A 598 4.72 16.32 -26.65
#